data_AF-A0A935T3G0-F1
#
_entry.id   AF-A0A935T3G0-F1
#
_cell.length_a   1.000
_cell.length_b   1.000
_cell.length_c   1.000
_cell.angle_alpha   90.00
_cell.angle_beta   90.00
_cell.angle_gamma   90.00
#
_symmetry.space_group_name_H-M   'P 1'
#
loop_
_entity.id
_entity.type
_entity.pdbx_description
1 polymer ?
#
loop_
_entity_poly.entity_id
_entity_poly.type
_entity_poly.pdbx_seq_one_letter_code
_entity_poly.pdbx_strand_id
1 'polypeptide(L)'
;MRDRSWGPREARSDLRLGNAHGTSRTGEAFFVYVNPDARGIERITSGYLLRDGRAARIVEGLRFTEWDGNHPRALRIDARDALGRALCAEGRCVNRQAVDAGHDVYAVLNQVDWQVEGSPSRDVLGENHDVWSRSAWLAAGRAPLPKR
;
A
#
# COMPACT_ATOMS: atom_id res chain seq x y z
N MET A 1 -11.02 -5.40 7.71
CA MET A 1 -9.68 -6.02 7.86
C MET A 1 -9.12 -5.62 9.22
N ARG A 2 -8.31 -6.46 9.88
CA ARG A 2 -7.61 -6.09 11.12
C ARG A 2 -6.17 -6.59 11.04
N ASP A 3 -5.22 -5.66 10.97
CA ASP A 3 -3.79 -5.97 11.08
C ASP A 3 -3.34 -5.83 12.55
N ARG A 4 -2.34 -6.63 12.93
CA ARG A 4 -1.70 -6.55 14.24
C ARG A 4 -0.20 -6.76 14.10
N SER A 5 0.56 -5.81 14.62
CA SER A 5 2.01 -5.94 14.82
C SER A 5 2.37 -5.61 16.25
N TRP A 6 3.40 -6.26 16.79
CA TRP A 6 3.90 -6.05 18.15
C TRP A 6 5.43 -6.17 18.16
N GLY A 7 6.06 -5.56 19.16
CA GLY A 7 7.52 -5.52 19.33
C GLY A 7 8.04 -4.11 19.62
N PRO A 8 9.34 -3.97 19.94
CA PRO A 8 9.99 -2.66 20.10
C PRO A 8 9.80 -1.78 18.85
N ARG A 9 9.57 -0.48 19.05
CA ARG A 9 9.29 0.48 17.98
C ARG A 9 10.43 1.49 17.89
N GLU A 10 11.46 1.14 17.12
CA GLU A 10 12.50 2.09 16.71
C GLU A 10 12.42 2.25 15.19
N ALA A 11 12.05 3.44 14.74
CA ALA A 11 12.00 3.75 13.32
C ALA A 11 13.43 3.93 12.80
N ARG A 12 13.82 3.10 11.83
CA ARG A 12 15.09 3.30 11.11
C ARG A 12 15.04 4.66 10.40
N SER A 13 16.15 5.39 10.35
CA SER A 13 16.22 6.71 9.69
C SER A 13 16.02 6.67 8.17
N ASP A 14 16.16 5.48 7.56
CA ASP A 14 15.92 5.20 6.15
C ASP A 14 14.55 4.53 5.91
N LEU A 15 13.69 4.45 6.95
CA LEU A 15 12.44 3.70 6.85
C LEU A 15 11.54 4.28 5.76
N ARG A 16 11.15 3.42 4.82
CA ARG A 16 9.97 3.55 3.98
C ARG A 16 9.36 2.17 3.77
N LEU A 17 8.12 1.97 4.17
CA LEU A 17 7.39 0.72 3.98
C LEU A 17 5.93 1.03 3.64
N GLY A 18 5.37 0.27 2.72
CA GLY A 18 3.97 0.42 2.33
C GLY A 18 3.21 -0.89 2.44
N ASN A 19 1.89 -0.77 2.42
CA ASN A 19 1.01 -1.87 2.10
C ASN A 19 -0.22 -1.34 1.35
N ALA A 20 -0.91 -2.23 0.67
CA ALA A 20 -2.20 -1.92 0.06
C ALA A 20 -3.11 -3.14 0.11
N HIS A 21 -4.40 -2.91 0.24
CA HIS A 21 -5.39 -3.97 0.25
C HIS A 21 -6.70 -3.54 -0.37
N GLY A 22 -7.44 -4.54 -0.84
CA GLY A 22 -8.80 -4.39 -1.32
C GLY A 22 -9.63 -5.60 -0.91
N THR A 23 -10.91 -5.38 -0.64
CA THR A 23 -11.87 -6.45 -0.37
C THR A 23 -13.18 -6.11 -1.06
N SER A 24 -13.70 -7.07 -1.82
CA SER A 24 -15.00 -6.97 -2.47
C SER A 24 -16.11 -7.51 -1.57
N ARG A 25 -17.35 -7.12 -1.85
CA ARG A 25 -18.53 -7.69 -1.17
C ARG A 25 -18.74 -9.17 -1.50
N THR A 26 -18.20 -9.65 -2.61
CA THR A 26 -18.30 -11.05 -3.06
C THR A 26 -17.21 -11.95 -2.46
N GLY A 27 -16.33 -11.41 -1.63
CA GLY A 27 -15.30 -12.17 -0.91
C GLY A 27 -13.96 -12.29 -1.64
N GLU A 28 -13.77 -11.62 -2.76
CA GLU A 28 -12.44 -11.44 -3.34
C GLU A 28 -11.66 -10.43 -2.51
N ALA A 29 -10.36 -10.68 -2.36
CA ALA A 29 -9.50 -9.76 -1.64
C ALA A 29 -8.06 -9.87 -2.12
N PHE A 30 -7.31 -8.79 -1.94
CA PHE A 30 -5.86 -8.85 -2.03
C PHE A 30 -5.24 -8.05 -0.90
N PHE A 31 -4.00 -8.39 -0.59
CA PHE A 31 -3.14 -7.64 0.30
C PHE A 31 -1.72 -7.73 -0.23
N VAL A 32 -0.99 -6.61 -0.24
CA VAL A 32 0.40 -6.54 -0.69
C VAL A 32 1.22 -5.72 0.30
N TYR A 33 2.37 -6.23 0.70
CA TYR A 33 3.43 -5.47 1.38
C TYR A 33 4.41 -4.94 0.34
N VAL A 34 4.77 -3.68 0.51
CA VAL A 34 5.61 -2.93 -0.41
C VAL A 34 6.86 -2.48 0.32
N ASN A 35 8.03 -2.87 -0.22
CA ASN A 35 9.33 -2.42 0.25
C ASN A 35 10.06 -1.77 -0.93
N PRO A 36 10.12 -0.43 -0.99
CA PRO A 36 10.83 0.26 -2.05
C PRO A 36 12.32 -0.09 -2.08
N ASP A 37 12.88 -0.34 -3.26
CA ASP A 37 14.32 -0.52 -3.41
C ASP A 37 15.08 0.82 -3.27
N ALA A 38 16.41 0.77 -3.28
CA ALA A 38 17.25 1.96 -3.12
C ALA A 38 17.04 3.04 -4.21
N ARG A 39 16.41 2.68 -5.35
CA ARG A 39 16.05 3.62 -6.43
C ARG A 39 14.63 4.17 -6.25
N GLY A 40 13.94 3.79 -5.19
CA GLY A 40 12.56 4.16 -4.90
C GLY A 40 11.51 3.30 -5.63
N ILE A 41 11.92 2.23 -6.31
CA ILE A 41 10.97 1.34 -7.02
C ILE A 41 10.21 0.51 -5.98
N GLU A 42 8.89 0.67 -5.94
CA GLU A 42 8.01 0.07 -4.95
C GLU A 42 7.77 -1.42 -5.23
N ARG A 43 8.64 -2.29 -4.72
CA ARG A 43 8.56 -3.73 -4.91
C ARG A 43 7.60 -4.38 -3.93
N ILE A 44 6.77 -5.29 -4.44
CA ILE A 44 5.91 -6.12 -3.60
C ILE A 44 6.72 -7.33 -3.12
N THR A 45 6.85 -7.48 -1.81
CA THR A 45 7.69 -8.52 -1.18
C THR A 45 6.90 -9.66 -0.57
N SER A 46 5.64 -9.42 -0.24
CA SER A 46 4.72 -10.43 0.29
C SER A 46 3.28 -9.96 0.15
N GLY A 47 2.34 -10.86 0.40
CA GLY A 47 0.93 -10.58 0.23
C GLY A 47 0.13 -11.83 -0.07
N TYR A 48 -1.15 -11.66 -0.37
CA TYR A 48 -2.01 -12.71 -0.91
C TYR A 48 -3.01 -12.17 -1.92
N LEU A 49 -3.47 -13.05 -2.80
CA LEU A 49 -4.65 -12.89 -3.64
C LEU A 49 -5.67 -13.97 -3.27
N LEU A 50 -6.86 -13.55 -2.84
CA LEU A 50 -8.03 -14.38 -2.61
C LEU A 50 -9.01 -14.15 -3.76
N ARG A 51 -9.20 -15.20 -4.58
CA ARG A 51 -10.12 -15.22 -5.71
C ARG A 51 -10.74 -16.61 -5.80
N ASP A 52 -12.03 -16.68 -6.10
CA ASP A 52 -12.83 -17.92 -6.17
C ASP A 52 -12.68 -18.79 -4.91
N GLY A 53 -12.69 -18.16 -3.73
CA GLY A 53 -12.54 -18.84 -2.45
C GLY A 53 -11.14 -19.40 -2.16
N ARG A 54 -10.16 -19.21 -3.06
CA ARG A 54 -8.80 -19.72 -2.92
C ARG A 54 -7.78 -18.60 -2.77
N ALA A 55 -7.14 -18.56 -1.60
CA ALA A 55 -6.02 -17.69 -1.32
C ALA A 55 -4.71 -18.28 -1.84
N ALA A 56 -3.83 -17.44 -2.39
CA ALA A 56 -2.45 -17.80 -2.67
C ALA A 56 -1.53 -16.61 -2.39
N ARG A 57 -0.28 -16.90 -2.02
CA ARG A 57 0.73 -15.89 -1.71
C ARG A 57 1.13 -15.11 -2.97
N ILE A 58 1.27 -13.79 -2.85
CA ILE A 58 1.94 -12.97 -3.87
C ILE A 58 3.44 -13.25 -3.85
N VAL A 59 4.01 -13.57 -5.02
CA VAL A 59 5.43 -13.96 -5.16
C VAL A 59 6.28 -12.88 -5.81
N GLU A 60 5.67 -12.00 -6.61
CA GLU A 60 6.34 -10.86 -7.24
C GLU A 60 5.32 -9.77 -7.57
N GLY A 61 5.80 -8.54 -7.74
CA GLY A 61 4.99 -7.45 -8.23
C GLY A 61 5.57 -6.08 -7.94
N LEU A 62 4.89 -5.06 -8.43
CA LEU A 62 5.19 -3.66 -8.25
C LEU A 62 3.92 -2.90 -7.83
N ARG A 63 4.09 -1.91 -6.97
CA ARG A 63 3.15 -0.81 -6.79
C ARG A 63 3.66 0.38 -7.59
N PHE A 64 2.74 1.18 -8.12
CA PHE A 64 3.04 2.47 -8.68
C PHE A 64 2.17 3.48 -7.97
N THR A 65 2.78 4.53 -7.43
CA THR A 65 2.05 5.57 -6.72
C THR A 65 2.17 6.88 -7.48
N GLU A 66 1.03 7.43 -7.84
CA GLU A 66 0.92 8.74 -8.42
C GLU A 66 0.66 9.78 -7.33
N TRP A 67 1.50 10.80 -7.26
CA TRP A 67 1.48 11.79 -6.18
C TRP A 67 0.95 13.14 -6.66
N ASP A 68 0.12 13.77 -5.84
CA ASP A 68 -0.24 15.19 -5.89
C ASP A 68 0.39 15.87 -4.67
N GLY A 69 1.60 16.41 -4.85
CA GLY A 69 2.45 16.89 -3.76
C GLY A 69 2.76 15.78 -2.74
N ASN A 70 2.30 15.97 -1.50
CA ASN A 70 2.50 15.03 -0.40
C ASN A 70 1.42 13.95 -0.27
N HIS A 71 0.47 13.90 -1.21
CA HIS A 71 -0.69 13.01 -1.12
C HIS A 71 -0.75 12.07 -2.33
N PRO A 72 -0.85 10.75 -2.13
CA PRO A 72 -1.17 9.83 -3.20
C PRO A 72 -2.55 10.17 -3.77
N ARG A 73 -2.64 10.28 -5.11
CA ARG A 73 -3.92 10.51 -5.82
C ARG A 73 -4.43 9.24 -6.48
N ALA A 74 -3.52 8.42 -7.01
CA ALA A 74 -3.84 7.15 -7.66
C ALA A 74 -2.73 6.12 -7.42
N LEU A 75 -3.11 4.86 -7.54
CA LEU A 75 -2.26 3.70 -7.32
C LEU A 75 -2.48 2.69 -8.44
N ARG A 76 -1.43 1.94 -8.77
CA ARG A 76 -1.54 0.75 -9.61
C ARG A 76 -0.74 -0.39 -9.00
N ILE A 77 -1.30 -1.59 -9.04
CA ILE A 77 -0.65 -2.81 -8.58
C ILE A 77 -0.61 -3.78 -9.74
N ASP A 78 0.61 -4.23 -10.06
CA ASP A 78 0.85 -5.36 -10.95
C ASP A 78 1.56 -6.44 -10.15
N ALA A 79 0.94 -7.59 -9.97
CA ALA A 79 1.53 -8.68 -9.20
C ALA A 79 1.13 -10.05 -9.73
N ARG A 80 1.86 -11.07 -9.28
CA ARG A 80 1.57 -12.48 -9.54
C ARG A 80 1.58 -13.27 -8.25
N ASP A 81 0.65 -14.21 -8.13
CA ASP A 81 0.63 -15.15 -7.01
C ASP A 81 1.30 -16.50 -7.32
N ALA A 82 1.45 -17.33 -6.29
CA ALA A 82 2.08 -18.64 -6.38
C ALA A 82 1.28 -19.67 -7.23
N LEU A 83 0.04 -19.36 -7.62
CA LEU A 83 -0.74 -20.17 -8.56
C LEU A 83 -0.64 -19.64 -10.00
N GLY A 84 0.20 -18.62 -10.22
CA GLY A 84 0.41 -18.00 -11.53
C GLY A 84 -0.65 -16.96 -11.90
N ARG A 85 -1.63 -16.67 -11.04
CA ARG A 85 -2.71 -15.71 -11.32
C ARG A 85 -2.17 -14.29 -11.26
N ALA A 86 -2.63 -13.45 -12.19
CA ALA A 86 -2.30 -12.03 -12.22
C ALA A 86 -3.23 -11.23 -11.28
N LEU A 87 -2.66 -10.24 -10.62
CA LEU A 87 -3.35 -9.16 -9.95
C LEU A 87 -2.99 -7.86 -10.67
N CYS A 88 -3.93 -7.31 -11.41
CA CYS A 88 -3.87 -5.97 -11.99
C CYS A 88 -4.96 -5.14 -11.31
N ALA A 89 -4.57 -4.13 -10.54
CA ALA A 89 -5.51 -3.29 -9.82
C ALA A 89 -5.15 -1.80 -9.96
N GLU A 90 -6.14 -0.98 -10.27
CA GLU A 90 -6.03 0.48 -10.29
C GLU A 90 -6.85 1.06 -9.16
N GLY A 91 -6.26 1.99 -8.40
CA GLY A 91 -6.86 2.54 -7.19
C GLY A 91 -6.92 4.05 -7.24
N ARG A 92 -8.08 4.62 -6.91
CA ARG A 92 -8.24 6.06 -6.66
C ARG A 92 -8.26 6.32 -5.16
N CYS A 93 -7.36 7.17 -4.67
CA CYS A 93 -7.38 7.61 -3.28
C CYS A 93 -8.55 8.57 -3.05
N VAL A 94 -9.43 8.27 -2.09
CA VAL A 94 -10.64 9.08 -1.82
C VAL A 94 -10.45 10.12 -0.70
N ASN A 95 -9.32 10.07 -0.01
CA ASN A 95 -8.91 11.03 1.02
C ASN A 95 -7.42 11.39 0.88
N ARG A 96 -6.99 12.46 1.57
CA ARG A 96 -5.62 12.99 1.54
C ARG A 96 -4.90 12.89 2.90
N GLN A 97 -5.21 11.87 3.71
CA GLN A 97 -4.66 11.81 5.06
C GLN A 97 -3.17 11.46 5.04
N ALA A 98 -2.37 12.41 5.50
CA ALA A 98 -0.95 12.27 5.78
C ALA A 98 -0.65 13.00 7.10
N VAL A 99 0.04 12.34 8.03
CA VAL A 99 0.20 12.84 9.41
C VAL A 99 1.61 12.60 9.94
N ASP A 100 2.09 13.52 10.77
CA ASP A 100 3.17 13.22 11.72
C ASP A 100 2.58 12.35 12.84
N ALA A 101 2.98 11.07 12.88
CA ALA A 101 2.51 10.10 13.87
C ALA A 101 3.34 10.10 15.16
N GLY A 102 4.33 11.00 15.27
CA GLY A 102 5.29 11.03 16.36
C GLY A 102 6.39 9.98 16.23
N HIS A 103 7.35 10.01 17.15
CA HIS A 103 8.49 9.08 17.19
C HIS A 103 9.24 8.96 15.84
N ASP A 104 9.42 10.09 15.16
CA ASP A 104 10.05 10.20 13.83
C ASP A 104 9.35 9.38 12.73
N VAL A 105 8.06 9.10 12.86
CA VAL A 105 7.25 8.39 11.85
C VAL A 105 6.24 9.31 11.20
N TYR A 106 6.26 9.36 9.87
CA TYR A 106 5.23 9.95 9.04
C TYR A 106 4.38 8.85 8.42
N ALA A 107 3.06 9.01 8.48
CA ALA A 107 2.12 8.03 7.97
C ALA A 107 1.20 8.66 6.93
N VAL A 108 1.20 8.07 5.74
CA VAL A 108 0.23 8.34 4.68
C VAL A 108 -0.78 7.21 4.66
N LEU A 109 -2.06 7.53 4.87
CA LEU A 109 -3.13 6.56 5.07
C LEU A 109 -4.30 6.94 4.16
N ASN A 110 -4.46 6.22 3.06
CA ASN A 110 -5.52 6.51 2.10
C ASN A 110 -6.57 5.41 2.13
N GLN A 111 -7.84 5.78 2.15
CA GLN A 111 -8.90 4.91 1.66
C GLN A 111 -8.83 4.92 0.14
N VAL A 112 -9.01 3.75 -0.47
CA VAL A 112 -8.85 3.53 -1.90
C VAL A 112 -10.06 2.80 -2.45
N ASP A 113 -10.56 3.34 -3.56
CA ASP A 113 -11.57 2.73 -4.42
C ASP A 113 -10.85 2.03 -5.58
N TRP A 114 -10.90 0.69 -5.61
CA TRP A 114 -10.14 -0.15 -6.52
C TRP A 114 -10.99 -0.69 -7.67
N GLN A 115 -10.40 -0.67 -8.85
CA GLN A 115 -10.81 -1.46 -10.01
C GLN A 115 -9.82 -2.61 -10.15
N VAL A 116 -10.31 -3.85 -10.00
CA VAL A 116 -9.47 -5.06 -10.07
C VAL A 116 -9.84 -5.85 -11.31
N GLU A 117 -8.86 -6.07 -12.19
CA GLU A 117 -9.08 -6.83 -13.42
C GLU A 117 -9.51 -8.28 -13.10
N GLY A 118 -10.54 -8.73 -13.80
CA GLY A 118 -11.13 -10.06 -13.61
C GLY A 118 -11.97 -10.21 -12.33
N SER A 119 -12.14 -9.16 -11.52
CA SER A 119 -13.11 -9.18 -10.42
C SER A 119 -14.53 -9.00 -10.97
N PRO A 120 -15.50 -9.88 -10.64
CA PRO A 120 -16.91 -9.63 -10.91
C PRO A 120 -17.51 -8.48 -10.08
N SER A 121 -16.80 -8.01 -9.04
CA SER A 121 -17.29 -6.94 -8.18
C SER A 121 -16.79 -5.57 -8.65
N ARG A 122 -17.69 -4.60 -8.70
CA ARG A 122 -17.35 -3.20 -8.98
C ARG A 122 -17.02 -2.39 -7.72
N ASP A 123 -17.16 -3.00 -6.54
CA ASP A 123 -17.05 -2.35 -5.25
C ASP A 123 -15.88 -2.95 -4.44
N VAL A 124 -14.65 -2.82 -4.96
CA VAL A 124 -13.47 -3.25 -4.21
C VAL A 124 -12.95 -2.06 -3.42
N LEU A 125 -13.22 -2.03 -2.12
CA LEU A 125 -12.75 -0.97 -1.23
C LEU A 125 -11.58 -1.47 -0.38
N GLY A 126 -10.68 -0.56 -0.03
CA GLY A 126 -9.66 -0.85 0.94
C GLY A 126 -8.78 0.33 1.24
N GLU A 127 -7.52 0.07 1.54
CA GLU A 127 -6.60 1.09 2.02
C GLU A 127 -5.24 0.98 1.34
N ASN A 128 -4.53 2.10 1.30
CA ASN A 128 -3.13 2.20 1.00
C ASN A 128 -2.42 2.87 2.17
N HIS A 129 -1.36 2.24 2.66
CA HIS A 129 -0.47 2.79 3.66
C HIS A 129 0.90 3.03 3.03
N ASP A 130 1.51 4.17 3.34
CA ASP A 130 2.91 4.45 3.06
C ASP A 130 3.51 5.12 4.31
N VAL A 131 4.34 4.37 5.02
CA VAL A 131 4.96 4.75 6.29
C VAL A 131 6.41 5.10 6.05
N TRP A 132 6.82 6.25 6.56
CA TRP A 132 8.14 6.80 6.37
C TRP A 132 8.74 7.16 7.73
N SER A 133 10.06 7.09 7.83
CA SER A 133 10.73 7.94 8.82
C SER A 133 10.68 9.39 8.36
N ARG A 134 10.69 10.32 9.32
CA ARG A 134 10.76 11.75 9.04
C ARG A 134 11.98 12.10 8.18
N SER A 135 13.13 11.52 8.47
CA SER A 135 14.36 11.73 7.72
C SER A 135 14.25 11.26 6.27
N ALA A 136 13.73 10.04 6.04
CA ALA A 136 13.53 9.52 4.68
C ALA A 136 12.53 10.36 3.88
N TRP A 137 11.46 10.85 4.52
CA TRP A 137 10.47 11.72 3.90
C TRP A 137 11.08 13.03 3.40
N LEU A 138 11.84 13.72 4.26
CA LEU A 138 12.51 14.97 3.90
C LEU A 138 13.61 14.76 2.85
N ALA A 139 14.37 13.67 2.96
CA ALA A 139 15.39 13.31 1.97
C ALA A 139 14.80 13.04 0.57
N ALA A 140 13.53 12.61 0.50
CA ALA A 140 12.79 12.47 -0.74
C ALA A 140 12.28 13.82 -1.32
N GLY A 141 12.68 14.96 -0.74
CA GLY A 141 12.32 16.31 -1.21
C GLY A 141 10.88 16.72 -0.87
N ARG A 142 10.24 16.02 0.08
CA ARG A 142 8.85 16.29 0.46
C ARG A 142 8.77 17.32 1.59
N ALA A 143 7.72 18.14 1.59
CA ALA A 143 7.49 19.10 2.66
C ALA A 143 7.13 18.40 3.97
N PRO A 144 7.53 18.91 5.15
CA PRO A 144 7.15 18.34 6.45
C PRO A 144 5.63 18.17 6.58
N LEU A 145 5.20 17.09 7.23
CA LEU A 145 3.79 16.87 7.53
C LEU A 145 3.35 17.64 8.78
N PRO A 146 2.08 18.08 8.85
CA PRO A 146 1.57 18.76 10.02
C PRO A 146 1.53 17.79 11.21
N LYS A 147 1.85 18.32 12.40
CA LYS A 147 1.56 17.64 13.66
C LYS A 147 0.04 17.62 13.88
N ARG A 148 -0.48 16.46 14.27
CA ARG A 148 -1.85 16.33 14.75
C ARG A 148 -2.00 16.85 16.16
#